data_AF-A0A382S871-F1
#
_entry.id   AF-A0A382S871-F1
#
_cell.length_a   1.000
_cell.length_b   1.000
_cell.length_c   1.000
_cell.angle_alpha   90.00
_cell.angle_beta   90.00
_cell.angle_gamma   90.00
#
_symmetry.space_group_name_H-M   'P 1'
#
loop_
_entity.id
_entity.type
_entity.pdbx_description
1 polymer ?
#
loop_
_entity_poly.entity_id
_entity_poly.type
_entity_poly.pdbx_seq_one_letter_code
_entity_poly.pdbx_strand_id
1 'polypeptide(L)'
;MTTENLDMDYSKYDFKDSTEMYVHLSKKGLTKDTVREISQLKDEPQWMLDFRLRSYDVFMKKPMPQWGGDLNKIDFQNIYYYAKASDKTEKNWDDVPENVKNTFDK
;
A
#
# COMPACT_ATOMS: atom_id res chain seq x y z
N MET A 1 28.13 10.50 -22.07
CA MET A 1 27.61 11.46 -21.07
C MET A 1 27.87 10.85 -19.72
N THR A 2 28.69 11.50 -18.91
CA THR A 2 29.11 11.05 -17.59
C THR A 2 27.90 11.09 -16.67
N THR A 3 27.38 9.94 -16.27
CA THR A 3 26.40 9.85 -15.18
C THR A 3 27.12 10.23 -13.90
N GLU A 4 27.04 11.50 -13.50
CA GLU A 4 27.36 11.89 -12.13
C GLU A 4 26.35 11.18 -11.22
N ASN A 5 26.82 10.15 -10.51
CA ASN A 5 26.09 9.57 -9.40
C ASN A 5 26.03 10.62 -8.30
N LEU A 6 24.92 11.36 -8.25
CA LEU A 6 24.52 12.10 -7.07
C LEU A 6 24.28 11.07 -5.96
N ASP A 7 25.29 10.86 -5.12
CA ASP A 7 25.22 9.99 -3.94
C ASP A 7 24.35 10.69 -2.89
N MET A 8 23.05 10.61 -3.11
CA MET A 8 22.04 11.15 -2.21
C MET A 8 21.85 10.16 -1.07
N ASP A 9 22.31 10.53 0.12
CA ASP A 9 22.10 9.74 1.33
C ASP A 9 20.62 9.79 1.75
N TYR A 10 19.87 8.75 1.36
CA TYR A 10 18.49 8.53 1.77
C TYR A 10 18.36 7.67 3.04
N SER A 11 19.46 7.32 3.71
CA SER A 11 19.44 6.41 4.86
C SER A 11 18.52 6.87 5.99
N LYS A 12 18.38 8.19 6.19
CA LYS A 12 17.44 8.80 7.14
C LYS A 12 15.98 8.38 6.88
N TYR A 13 15.62 8.09 5.63
CA TYR A 13 14.26 7.76 5.21
C TYR A 13 14.04 6.27 4.87
N ASP A 14 15.09 5.43 4.91
CA ASP A 14 15.01 3.99 4.62
C ASP A 14 14.76 3.14 5.88
N PHE A 15 14.05 3.69 6.87
CA PHE A 15 13.57 2.89 7.99
C PHE A 15 12.29 2.14 7.57
N LYS A 16 12.18 0.88 8.02
CA LYS A 16 11.04 0.01 7.69
C LYS A 16 10.43 -0.48 8.98
N ASP A 17 9.19 -0.09 9.23
CA ASP A 17 8.44 -0.63 10.36
C ASP A 17 8.04 -2.07 10.07
N SER A 18 8.06 -2.90 11.12
CA SER A 18 7.71 -4.31 11.00
C SER A 18 6.24 -4.48 10.60
N THR A 19 5.98 -5.45 9.72
CA THR A 19 4.61 -5.84 9.35
C THR A 19 3.81 -6.40 10.54
N GLU A 20 4.48 -6.80 11.62
CA GLU A 20 3.84 -7.27 12.85
C GLU A 20 3.04 -6.17 13.58
N MET A 21 3.27 -4.91 13.24
CA MET A 21 2.56 -3.76 13.81
C MET A 21 1.12 -3.60 13.32
N TYR A 22 0.72 -4.31 12.26
CA TYR A 22 -0.61 -4.20 11.68
C TYR A 22 -1.55 -5.26 12.24
N VAL A 23 -2.70 -4.81 12.74
CA VAL A 23 -3.79 -5.67 13.22
C VAL A 23 -4.40 -6.48 12.09
N HIS A 24 -4.45 -5.89 10.89
CA HIS A 24 -4.92 -6.59 9.70
C HIS A 24 -4.03 -6.27 8.50
N LEU A 25 -3.63 -7.32 7.79
CA LEU A 25 -2.93 -7.25 6.51
C LEU A 25 -3.71 -8.09 5.51
N SER A 26 -4.00 -7.52 4.34
CA SER A 26 -4.58 -8.31 3.25
C SER A 26 -3.62 -9.41 2.83
N LYS A 27 -4.10 -10.36 2.03
CA LYS A 27 -3.18 -11.24 1.30
C LYS A 27 -2.28 -10.41 0.38
N LYS A 28 -1.07 -10.91 0.16
CA LYS A 28 -0.18 -10.37 -0.87
C LYS A 28 -0.81 -10.56 -2.24
N GLY A 29 -0.63 -9.56 -3.07
CA GLY A 29 -0.87 -9.64 -4.50
C GLY A 29 -2.19 -9.05 -4.97
N LEU A 30 -2.14 -8.54 -6.19
CA LEU A 30 -3.28 -7.89 -6.82
C LEU A 30 -4.17 -8.92 -7.50
N THR A 31 -5.26 -9.28 -6.84
CA THR A 31 -6.26 -10.22 -7.36
C THR A 31 -7.68 -9.68 -7.15
N LYS A 32 -8.67 -10.25 -7.86
CA LYS A 32 -10.09 -9.93 -7.60
C LYS A 32 -10.49 -10.22 -6.16
N ASP A 33 -9.92 -11.25 -5.56
CA ASP A 33 -10.25 -11.65 -4.19
C ASP A 33 -9.67 -10.67 -3.17
N THR A 34 -8.45 -10.18 -3.39
CA THR A 34 -7.88 -9.06 -2.60
C THR A 34 -8.80 -7.84 -2.64
N VAL A 35 -9.33 -7.50 -3.83
CA VAL A 35 -10.28 -6.37 -3.98
C VAL A 35 -11.58 -6.60 -3.19
N ARG A 36 -12.14 -7.81 -3.25
CA ARG A 36 -13.36 -8.17 -2.50
C ARG A 36 -13.13 -8.15 -1.00
N GLU A 37 -12.03 -8.72 -0.55
CA GLU A 37 -11.61 -8.73 0.86
C GLU A 37 -11.52 -7.30 1.41
N ILE A 38 -10.81 -6.40 0.71
CA ILE A 38 -10.69 -5.00 1.12
C ILE A 38 -12.05 -4.30 1.17
N SER A 39 -12.91 -4.54 0.18
CA SER A 39 -14.25 -3.95 0.14
C SER A 39 -15.11 -4.42 1.32
N GLN A 40 -15.01 -5.69 1.72
CA GLN A 40 -15.71 -6.25 2.87
C GLN A 40 -15.19 -5.68 4.19
N LEU A 41 -13.86 -5.60 4.34
CA LEU A 41 -13.23 -5.02 5.54
C LEU A 41 -13.60 -3.56 5.78
N LYS A 42 -13.89 -2.84 4.68
CA LYS A 42 -14.28 -1.43 4.71
C LYS A 42 -15.79 -1.22 4.73
N ASP A 43 -16.58 -2.29 4.76
CA ASP A 43 -18.05 -2.24 4.71
C ASP A 43 -18.57 -1.34 3.58
N GLU A 44 -18.00 -1.51 2.38
CA GLU A 44 -18.32 -0.65 1.25
C GLU A 44 -19.65 -1.03 0.59
N PRO A 45 -20.44 -0.04 0.12
CA PRO A 45 -21.66 -0.31 -0.62
C PRO A 45 -21.36 -1.03 -1.94
N GLN A 46 -22.31 -1.84 -2.44
CA GLN A 46 -22.11 -2.70 -3.62
C GLN A 46 -21.57 -1.95 -4.85
N TRP A 47 -22.01 -0.72 -5.09
CA TRP A 47 -21.57 0.08 -6.24
C TRP A 47 -20.07 0.40 -6.21
N MET A 48 -19.47 0.53 -5.01
CA MET A 48 -18.03 0.73 -4.82
C MET A 48 -17.26 -0.54 -5.15
N LEU A 49 -17.74 -1.70 -4.67
CA LEU A 49 -17.15 -3.00 -5.02
C LEU A 49 -17.15 -3.20 -6.53
N ASP A 50 -18.29 -2.95 -7.20
CA ASP A 50 -18.41 -3.10 -8.64
C ASP A 50 -17.47 -2.15 -9.39
N PHE A 51 -17.32 -0.91 -8.90
CA PHE A 51 -16.38 0.06 -9.46
C PHE A 51 -14.92 -0.42 -9.33
N ARG A 52 -14.53 -0.94 -8.16
CA ARG A 52 -13.19 -1.49 -7.94
C ARG A 52 -12.91 -2.70 -8.83
N LEU A 53 -13.87 -3.62 -8.96
CA LEU A 53 -13.72 -4.81 -9.81
C LEU A 53 -13.60 -4.44 -11.30
N ARG A 54 -14.39 -3.47 -11.79
CA ARG A 54 -14.22 -2.93 -13.15
C ARG A 54 -12.85 -2.30 -13.33
N SER A 55 -12.37 -1.55 -12.34
CA SER A 55 -11.05 -0.90 -12.39
C SER A 55 -9.91 -1.93 -12.42
N TYR A 56 -10.01 -3.00 -11.64
CA TYR A 56 -9.09 -4.14 -11.68
C TYR A 56 -9.05 -4.76 -13.09
N ASP A 57 -10.22 -5.03 -13.69
CA ASP A 57 -10.29 -5.62 -15.03
C ASP A 57 -9.67 -4.71 -16.10
N VAL A 58 -9.85 -3.39 -15.97
CA VAL A 58 -9.21 -2.41 -16.85
C VAL A 58 -7.70 -2.38 -16.64
N PHE A 59 -7.23 -2.41 -15.39
CA PHE A 59 -5.81 -2.42 -15.06
C PHE A 59 -5.11 -3.64 -15.66
N MET A 60 -5.66 -4.84 -15.46
CA MET A 60 -5.09 -6.09 -15.99
C MET A 60 -5.03 -6.16 -17.51
N LYS A 61 -5.88 -5.39 -18.21
CA LYS A 61 -5.88 -5.30 -19.68
C LYS A 61 -4.93 -4.25 -20.24
N LYS A 62 -4.50 -3.29 -19.41
CA LYS A 62 -3.61 -2.21 -19.85
C LYS A 62 -2.16 -2.69 -19.82
N PRO A 63 -1.38 -2.45 -20.89
CA PRO A 63 0.05 -2.70 -20.84
C PRO A 63 0.72 -1.73 -19.86
N MET A 64 1.84 -2.15 -19.28
CA MET A 64 2.66 -1.28 -18.44
C MET A 64 3.19 -0.11 -19.28
N PRO A 65 3.04 1.15 -18.80
CA PRO A 65 3.53 2.30 -19.54
C PRO A 65 5.05 2.23 -19.68
N GLN A 66 5.55 2.61 -20.86
CA GLN A 66 6.97 2.55 -21.23
C GLN A 66 7.67 3.92 -21.12
N TRP A 67 6.97 4.93 -20.63
CA TRP A 67 7.48 6.28 -20.45
C TRP A 67 7.69 6.57 -18.96
N GLY A 68 8.67 7.42 -18.64
CA GLY A 68 9.04 7.73 -17.25
C GLY A 68 10.08 6.77 -16.68
N GLY A 69 9.96 6.45 -15.39
CA GLY A 69 10.84 5.50 -14.70
C GLY A 69 10.61 4.05 -15.14
N ASP A 70 11.59 3.18 -14.89
CA ASP A 70 11.50 1.76 -15.18
C ASP A 70 10.53 1.05 -14.22
N LEU A 71 9.38 0.64 -14.75
CA LEU A 71 8.33 -0.05 -13.99
C LEU A 71 8.42 -1.58 -14.09
N ASN A 72 9.35 -2.14 -14.87
CA ASN A 72 9.46 -3.59 -15.06
C ASN A 72 9.87 -4.32 -13.76
N LYS A 73 10.36 -3.58 -12.78
CA LYS A 73 10.76 -4.09 -11.47
C LYS A 73 9.59 -4.27 -10.49
N ILE A 74 8.39 -3.79 -10.84
CA ILE A 74 7.24 -3.85 -9.93
C ILE A 74 6.65 -5.25 -9.96
N ASP A 75 6.77 -5.96 -8.84
CA ASP A 75 6.06 -7.20 -8.59
C ASP A 75 4.73 -6.93 -7.87
N PHE A 76 3.66 -6.79 -8.64
CA PHE A 76 2.30 -6.57 -8.11
C PHE A 76 1.79 -7.74 -7.26
N GLN A 77 2.41 -8.93 -7.34
CA GLN A 77 1.99 -10.09 -6.55
C GLN A 77 2.65 -10.14 -5.17
N ASN A 78 3.70 -9.35 -4.95
CA ASN A 78 4.41 -9.29 -3.66
C ASN A 78 4.02 -8.07 -2.79
N ILE A 79 3.00 -7.31 -3.18
CA ILE A 79 2.55 -6.11 -2.46
C ILE A 79 1.38 -6.44 -1.53
N TYR A 80 1.40 -5.87 -0.32
CA TYR A 80 0.23 -5.78 0.55
C TYR A 80 -0.58 -4.54 0.18
N TYR A 81 -1.81 -4.73 -0.29
CA TYR A 81 -2.65 -3.63 -0.78
C TYR A 81 -3.51 -2.98 0.30
N TYR A 82 -3.64 -3.62 1.45
CA TYR A 82 -4.34 -3.07 2.60
C TYR A 82 -3.68 -3.50 3.89
N ALA A 83 -3.47 -2.52 4.76
CA ALA A 83 -2.92 -2.69 6.09
C ALA A 83 -3.72 -1.79 7.05
N LYS A 84 -4.08 -2.32 8.22
CA LYS A 84 -4.81 -1.60 9.27
C LYS A 84 -3.99 -1.67 10.56
N ALA A 85 -3.54 -0.51 11.05
CA ALA A 85 -2.66 -0.41 12.21
C ALA A 85 -3.40 -0.48 13.56
N SER A 86 -4.69 -0.14 13.58
CA SER A 86 -5.54 -0.19 14.77
C SER A 86 -6.98 -0.48 14.36
N ASP A 87 -7.74 -1.15 15.23
CA ASP A 87 -9.15 -1.42 14.98
C ASP A 87 -10.05 -0.19 15.03
N LYS A 88 -9.60 0.83 15.76
CA LYS A 88 -10.32 2.07 15.98
C LYS A 88 -9.63 3.23 15.28
N THR A 89 -10.45 4.12 14.75
CA THR A 89 -9.97 5.44 14.33
C THR A 89 -9.94 6.33 15.56
N GLU A 90 -8.73 6.64 16.01
CA GLU A 90 -8.51 7.57 17.11
C GLU A 90 -8.56 9.01 16.58
N LYS A 91 -9.23 9.90 17.32
CA LYS A 91 -9.38 11.31 16.93
C LYS A 91 -8.36 12.23 17.59
N ASN A 92 -7.79 11.80 18.70
CA ASN A 92 -6.78 12.55 19.43
C ASN A 92 -5.41 11.88 19.26
N TRP A 93 -4.36 12.69 19.19
CA TRP A 93 -2.99 12.20 19.07
C TRP A 93 -2.59 11.30 20.24
N ASP A 94 -3.03 11.63 21.46
CA ASP A 94 -2.70 10.88 22.67
C ASP A 94 -3.23 9.44 22.65
N ASP A 95 -4.34 9.21 21.96
CA ASP A 95 -5.01 7.90 21.86
C ASP A 95 -4.39 7.00 20.78
N VAL A 96 -3.51 7.54 19.92
CA VAL A 96 -2.84 6.78 18.85
C VAL A 96 -1.87 5.76 19.47
N PRO A 97 -1.86 4.50 19.00
CA PRO A 97 -0.91 3.48 19.46
C PRO A 97 0.55 3.92 19.38
N GLU A 98 1.34 3.57 20.39
CA GLU A 98 2.73 4.01 20.56
C GLU A 98 3.63 3.65 19.37
N ASN A 99 3.40 2.48 18.78
CA ASN A 99 4.12 2.02 17.60
C ASN A 99 3.91 2.94 16.39
N VAL A 100 2.72 3.54 16.24
CA VAL A 100 2.43 4.50 15.17
C VAL A 100 3.08 5.84 15.49
N LYS A 101 3.03 6.32 16.74
CA LYS A 101 3.71 7.57 17.15
C LYS A 101 5.20 7.52 16.86
N ASN A 102 5.85 6.41 17.22
CA ASN A 102 7.27 6.15 16.97
C ASN A 102 7.65 6.19 15.48
N THR A 103 6.73 5.89 14.56
CA THR A 103 6.95 6.03 13.11
C THR A 103 7.04 7.50 12.69
N PHE A 104 6.26 8.39 13.32
CA PHE A 104 6.23 9.82 12.98
C PHE A 104 7.36 10.63 13.62
N ASP A 105 7.95 10.15 14.72
CA ASP A 105 9.03 10.83 15.44
C ASP A 105 10.44 10.60 14.85
N LYS A 106 10.58 9.75 13.82
CA LYS A 106 11.84 9.43 13.14
C LYS A 106 12.07 10.26 11.88
#